data_AF-A0A4U4ELV9-F1
#
_entry.id   AF-A0A4U4ELV9-F1
#
_cell.length_a   1.000
_cell.length_b   1.000
_cell.length_c   1.000
_cell.angle_alpha   90.00
_cell.angle_beta   90.00
_cell.angle_gamma   90.00
#
_symmetry.space_group_name_H-M   'P 1'
#
loop_
_entity.id
_entity.type
_entity.pdbx_description
1 polymer ?
#
loop_
_entity_poly.entity_id
_entity_poly.type
_entity_poly.pdbx_seq_one_letter_code
_entity_poly.pdbx_strand_id
1 'polypeptide(L)'
;MSNVIIKTTAKQIEKMKQAYSTFLLPKKIPYTSFVAKKNGTTITAYTSGKVMFQGTNAEKEAGLWGEAPSAAKKNSKSTDLPPDLPHLSVLGSDEVGNGSYFGPLTVCAAYVDKTKLDLLKKLGVRDSKEMKDPQIVQLAKILKETIPYQLLVLSPKKYNEIQPKYNAVRMKVALHNQAIHLLLQKIAPTKPDAILIDQFTPEANFKKYVQSEKNQIQEKLYFVTKGEQYHLAVAAASIISRASFLEELDKESAELGFILPSGAGTKSDHVAVKILQKGGLPLLENYAKLHFANTEKAKRLMG
;
A
#
# COMPACT_ATOMS: atom_id res chain seq x y z
N MET A 1 -13.53 18.08 -7.95
CA MET A 1 -14.21 18.49 -6.70
C MET A 1 -13.14 18.68 -5.65
N SER A 2 -13.02 19.88 -5.08
CA SER A 2 -12.01 20.20 -4.06
C SER A 2 -12.51 19.82 -2.67
N ASN A 3 -11.57 19.37 -1.82
CA ASN A 3 -11.80 19.06 -0.42
C ASN A 3 -10.79 19.86 0.41
N VAL A 4 -11.28 20.64 1.38
CA VAL A 4 -10.43 21.45 2.27
C VAL A 4 -10.71 21.05 3.71
N ILE A 5 -9.66 20.93 4.51
CA ILE A 5 -9.76 20.58 5.92
C ILE A 5 -9.05 21.66 6.74
N ILE A 6 -9.72 22.17 7.75
CA ILE A 6 -9.14 23.05 8.77
C ILE A 6 -9.19 22.39 10.14
N LYS A 7 -8.28 22.79 11.02
CA LYS A 7 -8.36 22.50 12.46
C LYS A 7 -8.84 23.75 13.17
N THR A 8 -9.83 23.59 14.04
CA THR A 8 -10.49 24.66 14.78
C THR A 8 -10.65 24.27 16.24
N THR A 9 -10.76 25.27 17.10
CA THR A 9 -11.10 25.05 18.51
C THR A 9 -12.60 24.75 18.66
N ALA A 10 -13.00 24.13 19.77
CA ALA A 10 -14.42 23.89 20.06
C ALA A 10 -15.24 25.20 20.05
N LYS A 11 -14.68 26.30 20.57
CA LYS A 11 -15.31 27.63 20.54
C LYS A 11 -15.55 28.14 19.11
N GLN A 12 -14.65 27.81 18.18
CA GLN A 12 -14.77 28.21 16.79
C GLN A 12 -15.76 27.32 16.03
N ILE A 13 -15.86 26.03 16.36
CA ILE A 13 -16.92 25.15 15.84
C ILE A 13 -18.31 25.65 16.21
N GLU A 14 -18.52 26.14 17.44
CA GLU A 14 -19.81 26.71 17.83
C GLU A 14 -20.14 28.01 17.07
N LYS A 15 -19.15 28.88 16.86
CA LYS A 15 -19.32 30.07 15.99
C LYS A 15 -19.69 29.68 14.55
N MET A 16 -19.05 28.63 14.01
CA MET A 16 -19.37 28.11 12.69
C MET A 16 -20.80 27.57 12.62
N LYS A 17 -21.21 26.80 13.63
CA LYS A 17 -22.56 26.25 13.73
C LYS A 17 -23.63 27.34 13.73
N GLN A 18 -23.37 28.46 14.42
CA GLN A 18 -24.25 29.64 14.43
C GLN A 18 -24.33 30.31 13.06
N ALA A 19 -23.19 30.54 12.41
CA ALA A 19 -23.14 31.18 11.09
C ALA A 19 -23.75 30.34 9.96
N TYR A 20 -23.73 29.01 10.09
CA TYR A 20 -24.39 28.09 9.15
C TYR A 20 -25.78 27.64 9.61
N SER A 21 -26.38 28.29 10.60
CA SER A 21 -27.65 27.87 11.23
C SER A 21 -28.79 27.62 10.24
N THR A 22 -28.92 28.45 9.20
CA THR A 22 -29.94 28.32 8.14
C THR A 22 -29.62 27.26 7.09
N PHE A 23 -28.41 26.71 7.10
CA PHE A 23 -27.91 25.73 6.14
C PHE A 23 -27.66 24.34 6.76
N LEU A 24 -28.04 24.15 8.03
CA LEU A 24 -27.85 22.90 8.75
C LEU A 24 -28.66 21.78 8.11
N LEU A 25 -28.03 20.61 7.98
CA LEU A 25 -28.71 19.40 7.55
C LEU A 25 -29.20 18.62 8.77
N PRO A 26 -30.42 18.07 8.76
CA PRO A 26 -30.96 17.24 9.84
C PRO A 26 -30.36 15.82 9.80
N LYS A 27 -29.03 15.72 9.84
CA LYS A 27 -28.29 14.45 9.71
C LYS A 27 -27.46 14.20 10.96
N LYS A 28 -27.77 13.14 11.70
CA LYS A 28 -26.96 12.67 12.82
C LYS A 28 -25.86 11.75 12.30
N ILE A 29 -24.63 12.26 12.19
CA ILE A 29 -23.45 11.46 11.84
C ILE A 29 -22.61 11.26 13.12
N PRO A 30 -22.17 10.03 13.43
CA PRO A 30 -21.29 9.78 14.57
C PRO A 30 -20.05 10.69 14.56
N TYR A 31 -19.67 11.19 15.74
CA TYR A 31 -18.48 12.04 15.94
C TYR A 31 -18.51 13.39 15.19
N THR A 32 -19.69 13.86 14.77
CA THR A 32 -19.87 15.19 14.19
C THR A 32 -20.57 16.15 15.15
N SER A 33 -20.14 17.41 15.17
CA SER A 33 -20.81 18.49 15.89
C SER A 33 -21.96 19.08 15.05
N PHE A 34 -21.73 19.31 13.76
CA PHE A 34 -22.76 19.70 12.82
C PHE A 34 -22.39 19.36 11.37
N VAL A 35 -23.41 19.31 10.51
CA VAL A 35 -23.25 19.27 9.05
C VAL A 35 -24.13 20.35 8.43
N ALA A 36 -23.57 21.08 7.47
CA ALA A 36 -24.29 22.11 6.72
C ALA A 36 -24.03 21.97 5.21
N LYS A 37 -24.95 22.48 4.38
CA LYS A 37 -24.75 22.57 2.94
C LYS A 37 -25.13 23.94 2.42
N LYS A 38 -24.15 24.65 1.85
CA LYS A 38 -24.31 26.02 1.34
C LYS A 38 -23.62 26.13 0.00
N ASN A 39 -24.32 26.65 -1.01
CA ASN A 39 -23.78 26.97 -2.34
C ASN A 39 -22.92 25.86 -2.98
N GLY A 40 -23.40 24.61 -2.91
CA GLY A 40 -22.69 23.46 -3.49
C GLY A 40 -21.51 22.93 -2.66
N THR A 41 -21.25 23.49 -1.47
CA THR A 41 -20.25 23.01 -0.51
C THR A 41 -20.93 22.35 0.69
N THR A 42 -20.50 21.15 1.04
CA THR A 42 -20.86 20.46 2.29
C THR A 42 -19.77 20.73 3.34
N ILE A 43 -20.19 21.20 4.51
CA ILE A 43 -19.35 21.49 5.66
C ILE A 43 -19.66 20.45 6.73
N THR A 44 -18.66 19.68 7.14
CA THR A 44 -18.77 18.65 8.19
C THR A 44 -17.79 18.97 9.31
N ALA A 45 -18.29 19.37 10.48
CA ALA A 45 -17.48 19.62 11.67
C ALA A 45 -17.47 18.39 12.59
N TYR A 46 -16.29 17.92 12.97
CA TYR A 46 -16.09 16.79 13.85
C TYR A 46 -15.86 17.23 15.30
N THR A 47 -16.24 16.39 16.26
CA THR A 47 -16.00 16.64 17.69
C THR A 47 -14.50 16.70 18.04
N SER A 48 -13.62 16.21 17.17
CA SER A 48 -12.16 16.28 17.29
C SER A 48 -11.54 17.65 16.97
N GLY A 49 -12.35 18.65 16.58
CA GLY A 49 -11.85 19.97 16.15
C GLY A 49 -11.56 20.09 14.66
N LYS A 50 -11.70 19.01 13.89
CA LYS A 50 -11.52 19.00 12.43
C LYS A 50 -12.79 19.49 11.73
N VAL A 51 -12.68 20.36 10.74
CA VAL A 51 -13.80 20.74 9.86
C VAL A 51 -13.44 20.50 8.41
N MET A 52 -14.30 19.80 7.68
CA MET A 52 -14.11 19.43 6.29
C MET A 52 -15.12 20.16 5.39
N PHE A 53 -14.62 20.79 4.33
CA PHE A 53 -15.38 21.47 3.29
C PHE A 53 -15.22 20.67 2.00
N GLN A 54 -16.34 20.29 1.37
CA GLN A 54 -16.33 19.47 0.15
C GLN A 54 -17.29 20.06 -0.88
N GLY A 55 -16.80 20.39 -2.07
CA GLY A 55 -17.64 20.97 -3.13
C GLY A 55 -16.88 21.93 -4.00
N THR A 56 -17.56 22.52 -4.98
CA THR A 56 -16.95 23.46 -5.93
C THR A 56 -16.47 24.76 -5.28
N ASN A 57 -17.03 25.14 -4.13
CA ASN A 57 -16.66 26.35 -3.39
C ASN A 57 -15.92 26.05 -2.06
N ALA A 58 -15.28 24.88 -1.94
CA ALA A 58 -14.69 24.42 -0.67
C ALA A 58 -13.58 25.35 -0.15
N GLU A 59 -12.70 25.84 -1.02
CA GLU A 59 -11.61 26.76 -0.65
C GLU A 59 -12.12 28.12 -0.19
N LYS A 60 -13.10 28.68 -0.92
CA LYS A 60 -13.72 29.97 -0.59
C LYS A 60 -14.44 29.93 0.75
N GLU A 61 -15.23 28.88 1.01
CA GLU A 61 -15.95 28.73 2.29
C GLU A 61 -14.99 28.39 3.45
N ALA A 62 -13.90 27.64 3.22
CA ALA A 62 -12.89 27.40 4.24
C ALA A 62 -12.15 28.68 4.65
N GLY A 63 -11.82 29.55 3.68
CA GLY A 63 -11.12 30.82 3.92
C GLY A 63 -11.85 31.81 4.83
N LEU A 64 -13.18 31.68 5.00
CA LEU A 64 -13.97 32.51 5.92
C LEU A 64 -13.67 32.22 7.40
N TRP A 65 -13.14 31.04 7.71
CA TRP A 65 -13.00 30.54 9.08
C TRP A 65 -11.56 30.45 9.56
N GLY A 66 -10.62 30.81 8.70
CA GLY A 66 -9.19 30.73 8.92
C GLY A 66 -8.51 30.38 7.60
N GLU A 67 -7.21 30.61 7.54
CA GLU A 67 -6.44 30.08 6.42
C GLU A 67 -6.60 28.57 6.41
N ALA A 68 -7.14 28.03 5.29
CA ALA A 68 -6.90 26.65 4.96
C ALA A 68 -5.38 26.46 5.11
N PRO A 69 -4.88 25.48 5.87
CA PRO A 69 -3.44 25.24 5.91
C PRO A 69 -3.02 25.10 4.46
N SER A 70 -2.24 26.08 3.98
CA SER A 70 -2.02 26.42 2.57
C SER A 70 -1.75 25.20 1.73
N ALA A 71 -2.78 24.51 1.23
CA ALA A 71 -2.69 23.14 0.74
C ALA A 71 -1.62 22.30 1.46
N ALA A 72 -1.42 22.46 2.78
CA ALA A 72 -0.09 22.39 3.41
C ALA A 72 0.97 22.08 2.36
N LYS A 73 1.59 23.11 1.71
CA LYS A 73 2.92 22.98 1.07
C LYS A 73 3.55 21.99 1.99
N LYS A 74 3.68 20.73 1.53
CA LYS A 74 4.14 19.69 2.43
C LYS A 74 5.35 20.40 3.00
N ASN A 75 5.46 20.45 4.32
CA ASN A 75 6.81 20.33 4.81
C ASN A 75 7.23 19.03 4.09
N SER A 76 7.87 19.19 2.93
CA SER A 76 9.11 18.54 2.68
C SER A 76 9.84 18.79 3.99
N LYS A 77 9.59 17.91 4.99
CA LYS A 77 10.64 17.02 5.43
C LYS A 77 11.44 16.85 4.17
N SER A 78 12.50 17.64 4.03
CA SER A 78 13.53 17.44 3.05
C SER A 78 13.58 15.93 2.94
N THR A 79 13.02 15.38 1.87
CA THR A 79 13.01 13.95 1.74
C THR A 79 14.49 13.70 1.71
N ASP A 80 15.03 13.04 2.74
CA ASP A 80 16.47 12.88 2.97
C ASP A 80 17.10 12.01 1.87
N LEU A 81 16.41 11.90 0.74
CA LEU A 81 16.75 11.29 -0.51
C LEU A 81 17.98 11.97 -1.09
N PRO A 82 18.79 11.20 -1.81
CA PRO A 82 19.88 11.74 -2.59
C PRO A 82 19.38 12.83 -3.56
N PRO A 83 20.18 13.88 -3.80
CA PRO A 83 19.97 14.74 -4.96
C PRO A 83 20.05 13.89 -6.24
N ASP A 84 19.30 14.29 -7.26
CA ASP A 84 19.26 13.61 -8.56
C ASP A 84 18.87 12.13 -8.53
N LEU A 85 18.19 11.68 -7.46
CA LEU A 85 17.70 10.30 -7.30
C LEU A 85 17.10 9.69 -8.58
N PRO A 86 16.27 10.40 -9.39
CA PRO A 86 15.69 9.83 -10.63
C PRO A 86 16.70 9.42 -11.71
N HIS A 87 17.96 9.84 -11.60
CA HIS A 87 19.05 9.60 -12.56
C HIS A 87 20.15 8.66 -12.01
N LEU A 88 20.01 8.19 -10.77
CA LEU A 88 20.97 7.31 -10.11
C LEU A 88 20.72 5.83 -10.43
N SER A 89 21.70 4.98 -10.11
CA SER A 89 21.52 3.53 -10.12
C SER A 89 20.93 3.09 -8.78
N VAL A 90 19.67 2.68 -8.78
CA VAL A 90 18.91 2.49 -7.51
C VAL A 90 18.43 1.05 -7.39
N LEU A 91 18.48 0.54 -6.16
CA LEU A 91 17.78 -0.67 -5.75
C LEU A 91 16.44 -0.28 -5.11
N GLY A 92 15.33 -0.63 -5.73
CA GLY A 92 13.98 -0.37 -5.25
C GLY A 92 13.33 -1.62 -4.68
N SER A 93 12.43 -1.50 -3.70
CA SER A 93 11.58 -2.62 -3.27
C SER A 93 10.13 -2.23 -3.01
N ASP A 94 9.22 -3.16 -3.29
CA ASP A 94 7.77 -3.04 -3.11
C ASP A 94 7.13 -4.42 -2.85
N GLU A 95 5.88 -4.42 -2.36
CA GLU A 95 5.13 -5.63 -2.04
C GLU A 95 3.70 -5.65 -2.58
N VAL A 96 3.17 -6.86 -2.81
CA VAL A 96 1.75 -7.07 -3.16
C VAL A 96 1.19 -8.26 -2.37
N GLY A 97 -0.10 -8.19 -2.05
CA GLY A 97 -0.84 -9.30 -1.43
C GLY A 97 -1.11 -9.13 0.07
N ASN A 98 -0.56 -8.09 0.72
CA ASN A 98 -0.79 -7.82 2.15
C ASN A 98 -2.28 -7.65 2.51
N GLY A 99 -3.06 -7.00 1.64
CA GLY A 99 -4.51 -6.79 1.83
C GLY A 99 -5.39 -7.88 1.20
N SER A 100 -4.81 -8.91 0.60
CA SER A 100 -5.57 -10.01 -0.01
C SER A 100 -5.73 -11.16 0.98
N TYR A 101 -6.96 -11.64 1.12
CA TYR A 101 -7.25 -12.79 1.99
C TYR A 101 -6.68 -14.08 1.40
N PHE A 102 -6.89 -14.29 0.10
CA PHE A 102 -6.30 -15.38 -0.67
C PHE A 102 -4.95 -15.00 -1.27
N GLY A 103 -4.15 -16.02 -1.56
CA GLY A 103 -2.86 -15.88 -2.22
C GLY A 103 -1.75 -15.36 -1.31
N PRO A 104 -0.52 -15.30 -1.84
CA PRO A 104 0.67 -15.03 -1.05
C PRO A 104 0.79 -13.57 -0.60
N LEU A 105 1.82 -13.30 0.19
CA LEU A 105 2.48 -11.99 0.28
C LEU A 105 3.75 -12.05 -0.57
N THR A 106 3.83 -11.21 -1.59
CA THR A 106 4.97 -11.15 -2.51
C THR A 106 5.77 -9.87 -2.26
N VAL A 107 7.09 -9.98 -2.20
CA VAL A 107 8.00 -8.84 -2.08
C VAL A 107 9.06 -8.95 -3.16
N CYS A 108 9.29 -7.86 -3.89
CA CYS A 108 10.37 -7.81 -4.86
C CYS A 108 11.32 -6.67 -4.53
N ALA A 109 12.61 -6.94 -4.70
CA ALA A 109 13.65 -5.94 -4.85
C ALA A 109 14.15 -5.97 -6.30
N ALA A 110 14.37 -4.82 -6.90
CA ALA A 110 14.87 -4.68 -8.27
C ALA A 110 15.97 -3.62 -8.32
N TYR A 111 17.06 -3.91 -9.03
CA TYR A 111 18.16 -2.99 -9.24
C TYR A 111 18.11 -2.45 -10.66
N VAL A 112 18.09 -1.13 -10.80
CA VAL A 112 18.08 -0.44 -12.09
C VAL A 112 19.33 0.40 -12.18
N ASP A 113 20.25 -0.02 -13.05
CA ASP A 113 21.43 0.77 -13.41
C ASP A 113 20.99 2.03 -14.18
N LYS A 114 21.68 3.16 -13.94
CA LYS A 114 21.37 4.44 -14.60
C LYS A 114 21.34 4.36 -16.13
N THR A 115 22.13 3.47 -16.74
CA THR A 115 22.15 3.24 -18.20
C THR A 115 20.88 2.57 -18.73
N LYS A 116 20.08 1.94 -17.88
CA LYS A 116 18.83 1.25 -18.24
C LYS A 116 17.59 2.12 -18.06
N LEU A 117 17.70 3.30 -17.45
CA LEU A 117 16.55 4.16 -17.14
C LEU A 117 15.73 4.49 -18.39
N ASP A 118 16.37 4.92 -19.47
CA ASP A 118 15.67 5.29 -20.70
C ASP A 118 15.03 4.09 -21.41
N LEU A 119 15.67 2.92 -21.35
CA LEU A 119 15.08 1.67 -21.83
C LEU A 119 13.79 1.35 -21.05
N LEU A 120 13.84 1.39 -19.71
CA LEU A 120 12.67 1.09 -18.87
C LEU A 120 11.53 2.09 -19.09
N LYS A 121 11.84 3.37 -19.29
CA LYS A 121 10.83 4.38 -19.67
C LYS A 121 10.17 4.03 -21.00
N LYS A 122 10.95 3.65 -22.02
CA LYS A 122 10.45 3.24 -23.34
C LYS A 122 9.60 1.96 -23.27
N LEU A 123 9.94 1.03 -22.38
CA LEU A 123 9.15 -0.17 -22.10
C LEU A 123 7.84 0.13 -21.35
N GLY A 124 7.63 1.37 -20.88
CA GLY A 124 6.41 1.79 -20.20
C GLY A 124 6.38 1.46 -18.70
N VAL A 125 7.54 1.27 -18.07
CA VAL A 125 7.64 1.09 -16.62
C VAL A 125 7.15 2.36 -15.91
N ARG A 126 6.07 2.23 -15.14
CA ARG A 126 5.42 3.30 -14.37
C ARG A 126 4.62 2.70 -13.21
N ASP A 127 3.79 3.48 -12.54
CA ASP A 127 2.92 3.00 -11.46
C ASP A 127 2.07 1.80 -11.93
N SER A 128 2.26 0.65 -11.27
CA SER A 128 1.58 -0.59 -11.60
C SER A 128 0.06 -0.47 -11.44
N LYS A 129 -0.41 0.41 -10.54
CA LYS A 129 -1.84 0.65 -10.25
C LYS A 129 -2.59 1.21 -11.46
N GLU A 130 -1.89 1.83 -12.39
CA GLU A 130 -2.46 2.39 -13.64
C GLU A 130 -2.44 1.38 -14.80
N MET A 131 -2.01 0.15 -14.57
CA MET A 131 -1.89 -0.91 -15.58
C MET A 131 -2.92 -2.02 -15.37
N LYS A 132 -3.31 -2.65 -16.47
CA LYS A 132 -4.15 -3.85 -16.46
C LYS A 132 -3.29 -5.10 -16.21
N ASP A 133 -3.89 -6.12 -15.61
CA ASP A 133 -3.18 -7.34 -15.22
C ASP A 133 -2.43 -8.04 -16.38
N PRO A 134 -2.98 -8.17 -17.60
CA PRO A 134 -2.22 -8.75 -18.72
C PRO A 134 -0.96 -7.93 -19.09
N GLN A 135 -1.03 -6.60 -18.96
CA GLN A 135 0.12 -5.72 -19.22
C GLN A 135 1.19 -5.90 -18.13
N ILE A 136 0.76 -6.04 -16.87
CA ILE A 136 1.66 -6.31 -15.74
C ILE A 136 2.42 -7.62 -15.96
N VAL A 137 1.71 -8.72 -16.29
CA VAL A 137 2.34 -10.03 -16.51
C VAL A 137 3.31 -10.00 -17.69
N GLN A 138 2.93 -9.35 -18.81
CA GLN A 138 3.81 -9.24 -19.97
C GLN A 138 5.06 -8.39 -19.66
N LEU A 139 4.89 -7.22 -19.04
CA LEU A 139 6.01 -6.32 -18.72
C LEU A 139 6.93 -6.95 -17.66
N ALA A 140 6.38 -7.67 -16.68
CA ALA A 140 7.18 -8.37 -15.68
C ALA A 140 8.11 -9.41 -16.30
N LYS A 141 7.68 -10.15 -17.33
CA LYS A 141 8.54 -11.11 -18.05
C LYS A 141 9.76 -10.39 -18.66
N ILE A 142 9.52 -9.28 -19.35
CA ILE A 142 10.59 -8.46 -19.94
C ILE A 142 11.52 -7.91 -18.84
N LEU A 143 10.97 -7.41 -17.74
CA LEU A 143 11.78 -6.88 -16.63
C LEU A 143 12.66 -7.95 -15.98
N LYS A 144 12.13 -9.16 -15.76
CA LYS A 144 12.87 -10.29 -15.18
C LYS A 144 14.09 -10.67 -16.04
N GLU A 145 14.03 -10.44 -17.36
CA GLU A 145 15.14 -10.66 -18.30
C GLU A 145 16.06 -9.43 -18.45
N THR A 146 15.55 -8.23 -18.18
CA THR A 146 16.26 -6.96 -18.46
C THR A 146 17.09 -6.46 -17.28
N ILE A 147 16.63 -6.68 -16.04
CA ILE A 147 17.25 -6.11 -14.83
C ILE A 147 17.47 -7.16 -13.73
N PRO A 148 18.52 -7.00 -12.90
CA PRO A 148 18.67 -7.82 -11.71
C PRO A 148 17.53 -7.58 -10.72
N TYR A 149 16.91 -8.67 -10.26
CA TYR A 149 15.88 -8.62 -9.24
C TYR A 149 16.01 -9.81 -8.27
N GLN A 150 15.36 -9.66 -7.11
CA GLN A 150 15.07 -10.72 -6.17
C GLN A 150 13.59 -10.67 -5.83
N LEU A 151 12.90 -11.80 -6.02
CA LEU A 151 11.49 -11.97 -5.67
C LEU A 151 11.40 -12.97 -4.53
N LEU A 152 10.58 -12.66 -3.52
CA LEU A 152 10.25 -13.56 -2.42
C LEU A 152 8.72 -13.72 -2.37
N VAL A 153 8.26 -14.97 -2.29
CA VAL A 153 6.84 -15.32 -2.24
C VAL A 153 6.59 -16.04 -0.91
N LEU A 154 5.85 -15.39 0.00
CA LEU A 154 5.40 -15.99 1.24
C LEU A 154 4.01 -16.59 1.02
N SER A 155 3.96 -17.92 0.88
CA SER A 155 2.71 -18.66 0.67
C SER A 155 1.75 -18.50 1.87
N PRO A 156 0.43 -18.64 1.67
CA PRO A 156 -0.54 -18.56 2.76
C PRO A 156 -0.25 -19.55 3.89
N LYS A 157 0.12 -20.78 3.56
CA LYS A 157 0.52 -21.79 4.55
C LYS A 157 1.67 -21.30 5.44
N LYS A 158 2.75 -20.82 4.82
CA LYS A 158 3.92 -20.33 5.57
C LYS A 158 3.61 -19.04 6.34
N TYR A 159 2.77 -18.18 5.78
CA TYR A 159 2.24 -16.99 6.46
C TYR A 159 1.55 -17.41 7.77
N ASN A 160 0.66 -18.40 7.72
CA ASN A 160 -0.10 -18.88 8.87
C ASN A 160 0.79 -19.54 9.92
N GLU A 161 1.84 -20.28 9.53
CA GLU A 161 2.81 -20.88 10.47
C GLU A 161 3.56 -19.85 11.31
N ILE A 162 3.83 -18.66 10.74
CA ILE A 162 4.62 -17.62 11.41
C ILE A 162 3.72 -16.64 12.18
N GLN A 163 2.46 -16.48 11.77
CA GLN A 163 1.46 -15.74 12.52
C GLN A 163 1.09 -16.54 13.80
N PRO A 164 0.94 -15.91 14.99
CA PRO A 164 1.02 -14.49 15.29
C PRO A 164 2.41 -13.97 15.67
N LYS A 165 3.45 -14.83 15.73
CA LYS A 165 4.81 -14.43 16.14
C LYS A 165 5.33 -13.23 15.32
N TYR A 166 5.04 -13.24 14.03
CA TYR A 166 5.19 -12.06 13.18
C TYR A 166 3.81 -11.52 12.86
N ASN A 167 3.58 -10.24 13.14
CA ASN A 167 2.44 -9.53 12.56
C ASN A 167 2.76 -9.18 11.08
N ALA A 168 1.74 -8.78 10.31
CA ALA A 168 1.90 -8.48 8.89
C ALA A 168 3.01 -7.43 8.60
N VAL A 169 3.13 -6.40 9.43
CA VAL A 169 4.18 -5.37 9.28
C VAL A 169 5.57 -5.98 9.48
N ARG A 170 5.77 -6.79 10.52
CA ARG A 170 7.05 -7.48 10.77
C ARG A 170 7.40 -8.45 9.65
N MET A 171 6.43 -9.20 9.13
CA MET A 171 6.65 -10.10 7.98
C MET A 171 7.15 -9.32 6.77
N LYS A 172 6.53 -8.17 6.46
CA LYS A 172 6.98 -7.30 5.38
C LYS A 172 8.39 -6.76 5.62
N VAL A 173 8.72 -6.30 6.84
CA VAL A 173 10.08 -5.86 7.16
C VAL A 173 11.10 -6.97 6.89
N ALA A 174 10.85 -8.18 7.38
CA ALA A 174 11.75 -9.31 7.19
C ALA A 174 11.93 -9.66 5.70
N LEU A 175 10.83 -9.67 4.92
CA LEU A 175 10.87 -9.97 3.49
C LEU A 175 11.57 -8.88 2.68
N HIS A 176 11.29 -7.59 2.91
CA HIS A 176 12.01 -6.50 2.22
C HIS A 176 13.50 -6.55 2.54
N ASN A 177 13.85 -6.70 3.82
CA ASN A 177 15.24 -6.80 4.24
C ASN A 177 15.96 -7.99 3.57
N GLN A 178 15.34 -9.17 3.56
CA GLN A 178 15.89 -10.35 2.93
C GLN A 178 16.01 -10.20 1.40
N ALA A 179 15.00 -9.64 0.73
CA ALA A 179 15.01 -9.46 -0.72
C ALA A 179 16.13 -8.50 -1.16
N ILE A 180 16.29 -7.38 -0.43
CA ILE A 180 17.35 -6.41 -0.69
C ILE A 180 18.72 -7.05 -0.41
N HIS A 181 18.90 -7.73 0.73
CA HIS A 181 20.15 -8.40 1.07
C HIS A 181 20.61 -9.39 0.00
N LEU A 182 19.71 -10.29 -0.44
CA LEU A 182 20.01 -11.27 -1.49
C LEU A 182 20.30 -10.58 -2.84
N LEU A 183 19.59 -9.50 -3.16
CA LEU A 183 19.85 -8.77 -4.39
C LEU A 183 21.21 -8.06 -4.36
N LEU A 184 21.60 -7.47 -3.22
CA LEU A 184 22.94 -6.88 -3.03
C LEU A 184 24.04 -7.92 -3.24
N GLN A 185 23.86 -9.14 -2.73
CA GLN A 185 24.78 -10.25 -3.00
C GLN A 185 24.83 -10.62 -4.48
N LYS A 186 23.67 -10.67 -5.15
CA LYS A 186 23.54 -11.04 -6.57
C LYS A 186 24.21 -10.04 -7.51
N ILE A 187 24.23 -8.75 -7.18
CA ILE A 187 24.82 -7.70 -8.02
C ILE A 187 26.28 -7.38 -7.68
N ALA A 188 26.82 -7.94 -6.60
CA ALA A 188 28.21 -7.71 -6.18
C ALA A 188 29.20 -8.05 -7.32
N PRO A 189 30.28 -7.26 -7.51
CA PRO A 189 30.76 -6.16 -6.65
C PRO A 189 30.07 -4.80 -6.89
N THR A 190 29.09 -4.74 -7.81
CA THR A 190 28.33 -3.51 -8.08
C THR A 190 27.57 -3.08 -6.84
N LYS A 191 27.54 -1.76 -6.58
CA LYS A 191 26.77 -1.17 -5.48
C LYS A 191 25.75 -0.18 -6.03
N PRO A 192 24.51 -0.16 -5.52
CA PRO A 192 23.57 0.88 -5.88
C PRO A 192 23.98 2.21 -5.23
N ASP A 193 23.69 3.30 -5.92
CA ASP A 193 23.87 4.66 -5.40
C ASP A 193 22.86 4.94 -4.26
N ALA A 194 21.70 4.30 -4.31
CA ALA A 194 20.65 4.39 -3.28
C ALA A 194 19.81 3.11 -3.17
N ILE A 195 19.31 2.85 -1.96
CA ILE A 195 18.33 1.78 -1.71
C ILE A 195 17.00 2.42 -1.27
N LEU A 196 15.97 2.29 -2.09
CA LEU A 196 14.66 2.91 -1.91
C LEU A 196 13.59 1.86 -1.59
N ILE A 197 12.86 2.06 -0.50
CA ILE A 197 11.76 1.20 -0.05
C ILE A 197 10.45 1.99 -0.14
N ASP A 198 9.42 1.44 -0.80
CA ASP A 198 8.07 2.01 -0.69
C ASP A 198 7.57 1.89 0.76
N GLN A 199 7.30 3.04 1.37
CA GLN A 199 7.14 3.14 2.81
C GLN A 199 5.78 2.59 3.24
N PHE A 200 5.81 1.40 3.83
CA PHE A 200 4.63 0.78 4.44
C PHE A 200 4.57 0.86 5.98
N THR A 201 5.64 1.31 6.61
CA THR A 201 5.75 1.50 8.06
C THR A 201 6.72 2.64 8.36
N PRO A 202 6.58 3.35 9.50
CA PRO A 202 7.59 4.33 9.91
C PRO A 202 8.99 3.70 9.98
N GLU A 203 10.02 4.45 9.57
CA GLU A 203 11.42 4.00 9.56
C GLU A 203 11.88 3.46 10.92
N ALA A 204 11.54 4.15 12.01
CA ALA A 204 11.86 3.69 13.36
C ALA A 204 11.29 2.28 13.66
N ASN A 205 10.10 1.98 13.14
CA ASN A 205 9.48 0.68 13.31
C ASN A 205 10.10 -0.39 12.39
N PHE A 206 10.50 -0.01 11.17
CA PHE A 206 11.31 -0.88 10.29
C PHE A 206 12.62 -1.26 10.99
N LYS A 207 13.37 -0.27 11.48
CA LYS A 207 14.63 -0.45 12.21
C LYS A 207 14.46 -1.32 13.46
N LYS A 208 13.38 -1.13 14.22
CA LYS A 208 13.08 -1.99 15.38
C LYS A 208 12.91 -3.46 15.00
N TYR A 209 12.17 -3.76 13.93
CA TYR A 209 11.94 -5.15 13.53
C TYR A 209 13.17 -5.80 12.90
N VAL A 210 13.92 -5.06 12.07
CA VAL A 210 15.10 -5.60 11.36
C VAL A 210 16.25 -5.98 12.29
N GLN A 211 16.33 -5.38 13.49
CA GLN A 211 17.30 -5.75 14.51
C GLN A 211 17.23 -7.23 14.92
N SER A 212 16.06 -7.87 14.78
CA SER A 212 15.87 -9.29 15.07
C SER A 212 16.14 -10.21 13.89
N GLU A 213 16.44 -9.65 12.71
CA GLU A 213 16.71 -10.40 11.49
C GLU A 213 18.21 -10.68 11.36
N LYS A 214 18.56 -11.87 10.85
CA LYS A 214 19.95 -12.35 10.75
C LYS A 214 20.78 -11.51 9.77
N ASN A 215 20.19 -11.14 8.65
CA ASN A 215 20.88 -10.51 7.53
C ASN A 215 20.55 -9.02 7.48
N GLN A 216 21.21 -8.20 8.28
CA GLN A 216 20.92 -6.77 8.34
C GLN A 216 21.68 -6.01 7.24
N ILE A 217 20.95 -5.15 6.52
CA ILE A 217 21.52 -4.24 5.51
C ILE A 217 22.32 -3.15 6.23
N GLN A 218 23.56 -2.92 5.79
CA GLN A 218 24.46 -1.92 6.40
C GLN A 218 24.40 -0.58 5.65
N GLU A 219 23.99 -0.62 4.39
CA GLU A 219 23.81 0.51 3.51
C GLU A 219 22.65 1.42 3.98
N LYS A 220 22.74 2.72 3.67
CA LYS A 220 21.67 3.68 3.98
C LYS A 220 20.40 3.32 3.20
N LEU A 221 19.31 3.10 3.93
CA LEU A 221 17.97 2.86 3.39
C LEU A 221 17.18 4.17 3.35
N TYR A 222 16.48 4.41 2.24
CA TYR A 222 15.56 5.54 2.06
C TYR A 222 14.12 5.04 2.03
N PHE A 223 13.24 5.70 2.77
CA PHE A 223 11.82 5.34 2.90
C PHE A 223 10.96 6.49 2.41
N VAL A 224 10.13 6.24 1.38
CA VAL A 224 9.23 7.24 0.82
C VAL A 224 7.88 6.62 0.52
N THR A 225 6.80 7.39 0.69
CA THR A 225 5.49 6.96 0.22
C THR A 225 5.37 7.20 -1.27
N LYS A 226 4.81 6.23 -2.01
CA LYS A 226 4.71 6.26 -3.47
C LYS A 226 6.10 6.26 -4.12
N GLY A 227 6.97 5.35 -3.69
CA GLY A 227 8.36 5.25 -4.17
C GLY A 227 8.50 5.11 -5.69
N GLU A 228 7.49 4.54 -6.35
CA GLU A 228 7.38 4.45 -7.81
C GLU A 228 7.43 5.82 -8.51
N GLN A 229 7.04 6.90 -7.82
CA GLN A 229 7.09 8.26 -8.36
C GLN A 229 8.50 8.87 -8.31
N TYR A 230 9.38 8.31 -7.47
CA TYR A 230 10.74 8.82 -7.27
C TYR A 230 11.78 8.04 -8.07
N HIS A 231 11.58 6.73 -8.29
CA HIS A 231 12.50 5.94 -9.09
C HIS A 231 11.87 4.72 -9.77
N LEU A 232 12.28 4.44 -11.01
CA LEU A 232 11.80 3.30 -11.80
C LEU A 232 12.11 1.94 -11.18
N ALA A 233 13.10 1.86 -10.29
CA ALA A 233 13.43 0.63 -9.57
C ALA A 233 12.28 0.16 -8.67
N VAL A 234 11.59 1.08 -7.98
CA VAL A 234 10.42 0.74 -7.16
C VAL A 234 9.24 0.38 -8.06
N ALA A 235 9.03 1.10 -9.17
CA ALA A 235 8.01 0.75 -10.15
C ALA A 235 8.23 -0.65 -10.74
N ALA A 236 9.47 -1.00 -11.10
CA ALA A 236 9.83 -2.31 -11.60
C ALA A 236 9.61 -3.41 -10.54
N ALA A 237 10.02 -3.17 -9.30
CA ALA A 237 9.74 -4.08 -8.18
C ALA A 237 8.23 -4.31 -7.98
N SER A 238 7.43 -3.24 -8.05
CA SER A 238 5.96 -3.29 -7.97
C SER A 238 5.33 -4.14 -9.08
N ILE A 239 5.81 -3.99 -10.31
CA ILE A 239 5.32 -4.76 -11.46
C ILE A 239 5.67 -6.24 -11.30
N ILE A 240 6.91 -6.56 -10.90
CA ILE A 240 7.36 -7.95 -10.72
C ILE A 240 6.61 -8.63 -9.57
N SER A 241 6.46 -7.97 -8.42
CA SER A 241 5.72 -8.52 -7.27
C SER A 241 4.23 -8.70 -7.59
N ARG A 242 3.60 -7.71 -8.25
CA ARG A 242 2.21 -7.83 -8.69
C ARG A 242 2.00 -8.97 -9.67
N ALA A 243 2.86 -9.10 -10.68
CA ALA A 243 2.77 -10.21 -11.64
C ALA A 243 2.90 -11.56 -10.93
N SER A 244 3.86 -11.71 -10.01
CA SER A 244 3.99 -12.94 -9.22
C SER A 244 2.76 -13.23 -8.37
N PHE A 245 2.15 -12.22 -7.76
CA PHE A 245 0.94 -12.40 -6.97
C PHE A 245 -0.24 -12.89 -7.83
N LEU A 246 -0.40 -12.34 -9.03
CA LEU A 246 -1.44 -12.76 -9.99
C LEU A 246 -1.18 -14.18 -10.50
N GLU A 247 0.07 -14.50 -10.86
CA GLU A 247 0.48 -15.83 -11.31
C GLU A 247 0.20 -16.90 -10.24
N GLU A 248 0.47 -16.62 -8.96
CA GLU A 248 0.16 -17.53 -7.85
C GLU A 248 -1.35 -17.67 -7.62
N LEU A 249 -2.14 -16.58 -7.70
CA LEU A 249 -3.60 -16.69 -7.61
C LEU A 249 -4.20 -17.52 -8.74
N ASP A 250 -3.70 -17.37 -9.97
CA ASP A 250 -4.16 -18.15 -11.13
C ASP A 250 -3.84 -19.64 -10.95
N LYS A 251 -2.62 -19.95 -10.47
CA LYS A 251 -2.21 -21.30 -10.14
C LYS A 251 -3.07 -21.92 -9.05
N GLU A 252 -3.25 -21.23 -7.92
CA GLU A 252 -4.09 -21.67 -6.82
C GLU A 252 -5.56 -21.86 -7.25
N SER A 253 -6.06 -20.99 -8.12
CA SER A 253 -7.40 -21.11 -8.72
C SER A 253 -7.55 -22.36 -9.57
N ALA A 254 -6.53 -22.67 -10.38
CA ALA A 254 -6.51 -23.87 -11.21
C ALA A 254 -6.49 -25.15 -10.36
N GLU A 255 -5.71 -25.17 -9.27
CA GLU A 255 -5.67 -26.29 -8.32
C GLU A 255 -7.03 -26.53 -7.63
N LEU A 256 -7.75 -25.47 -7.29
CA LEU A 256 -9.05 -25.56 -6.63
C LEU A 256 -10.21 -25.88 -7.58
N GLY A 257 -10.06 -25.55 -8.86
CA GLY A 257 -11.09 -25.66 -9.90
C GLY A 257 -12.06 -24.47 -9.94
N PHE A 258 -11.72 -23.35 -9.29
CA PHE A 258 -12.50 -22.11 -9.33
C PHE A 258 -11.64 -20.90 -8.98
N ILE A 259 -12.08 -19.72 -9.40
CA ILE A 259 -11.32 -18.47 -9.25
C ILE A 259 -11.23 -18.04 -7.77
N LEU A 260 -10.01 -17.81 -7.30
CA LEU A 260 -9.71 -17.10 -6.06
C LEU A 260 -9.71 -15.59 -6.31
N PRO A 261 -10.63 -14.83 -5.68
CA PRO A 261 -10.66 -13.38 -5.85
C PRO A 261 -9.50 -12.74 -5.10
N SER A 262 -8.84 -11.78 -5.75
CA SER A 262 -7.95 -10.85 -5.04
C SER A 262 -8.75 -10.00 -4.04
N GLY A 263 -8.16 -9.73 -2.87
CA GLY A 263 -8.76 -8.89 -1.84
C GLY A 263 -9.50 -9.68 -0.75
N ALA A 264 -10.28 -8.97 0.07
CA ALA A 264 -10.87 -9.49 1.30
C ALA A 264 -12.37 -9.12 1.45
N GLY A 265 -13.08 -8.96 0.34
CA GLY A 265 -14.50 -8.59 0.32
C GLY A 265 -15.46 -9.78 0.43
N THR A 266 -16.75 -9.53 0.25
CA THR A 266 -17.82 -10.54 0.30
C THR A 266 -17.60 -11.69 -0.69
N LYS A 267 -17.00 -11.45 -1.86
CA LYS A 267 -16.63 -12.52 -2.80
C LYS A 267 -15.65 -13.51 -2.15
N SER A 268 -14.67 -13.00 -1.40
CA SER A 268 -13.69 -13.84 -0.69
C SER A 268 -14.36 -14.67 0.41
N ASP A 269 -15.34 -14.11 1.12
CA ASP A 269 -16.12 -14.84 2.13
C ASP A 269 -16.85 -16.05 1.52
N HIS A 270 -17.52 -15.88 0.37
CA HIS A 270 -18.24 -16.96 -0.30
C HIS A 270 -17.31 -18.02 -0.90
N VAL A 271 -16.15 -17.62 -1.42
CA VAL A 271 -15.15 -18.58 -1.93
C VAL A 271 -14.52 -19.37 -0.78
N ALA A 272 -14.32 -18.74 0.38
CA ALA A 272 -13.85 -19.43 1.58
C ALA A 272 -14.84 -20.52 2.05
N VAL A 273 -16.15 -20.25 2.00
CA VAL A 273 -17.19 -21.26 2.28
C VAL A 273 -17.01 -22.49 1.38
N LYS A 274 -16.80 -22.29 0.07
CA LYS A 274 -16.58 -23.41 -0.87
C LYS A 274 -15.35 -24.24 -0.52
N ILE A 275 -14.24 -23.60 -0.15
CA ILE A 275 -13.01 -24.30 0.24
C ILE A 275 -13.22 -25.07 1.55
N LEU A 276 -13.87 -24.46 2.54
CA LEU A 276 -14.18 -25.10 3.81
C LEU A 276 -15.11 -26.30 3.63
N GLN A 277 -16.10 -26.23 2.74
CA GLN A 277 -16.97 -27.36 2.40
C GLN A 277 -16.20 -28.49 1.70
N LYS A 278 -15.20 -28.17 0.88
CA LYS A 278 -14.40 -29.16 0.12
C LYS A 278 -13.37 -29.90 0.98
N GLY A 279 -12.72 -29.22 1.91
CA GLY A 279 -11.61 -29.81 2.68
C GLY A 279 -11.32 -29.16 4.03
N GLY A 280 -12.27 -28.41 4.57
CA GLY A 280 -12.17 -27.78 5.88
C GLY A 280 -11.04 -26.76 6.01
N LEU A 281 -10.70 -26.44 7.26
CA LEU A 281 -9.57 -25.57 7.59
C LEU A 281 -8.21 -26.07 7.04
N PRO A 282 -7.88 -27.38 7.07
CA PRO A 282 -6.62 -27.87 6.53
C PRO A 282 -6.44 -27.62 5.03
N LEU A 283 -7.53 -27.52 4.26
CA LEU A 283 -7.44 -27.11 2.87
C LEU A 283 -7.29 -25.58 2.77
N LEU A 284 -8.10 -24.83 3.53
CA LEU A 284 -8.12 -23.37 3.49
C LEU A 284 -6.77 -22.73 3.85
N GLU A 285 -6.03 -23.28 4.81
CA GLU A 285 -4.75 -22.74 5.24
C GLU A 285 -3.69 -22.68 4.13
N ASN A 286 -3.82 -23.50 3.09
CA ASN A 286 -2.89 -23.51 1.96
C ASN A 286 -3.08 -22.28 1.05
N TYR A 287 -4.29 -21.71 1.03
CA TYR A 287 -4.71 -20.69 0.08
C TYR A 287 -5.03 -19.34 0.74
N ALA A 288 -5.30 -19.31 2.05
CA ALA A 288 -5.79 -18.11 2.73
C ALA A 288 -4.99 -17.74 3.98
N LYS A 289 -4.92 -16.43 4.27
CA LYS A 289 -4.34 -15.88 5.50
C LYS A 289 -5.38 -15.93 6.62
N LEU A 290 -5.34 -16.96 7.46
CA LEU A 290 -6.45 -17.35 8.35
C LEU A 290 -6.83 -16.30 9.41
N HIS A 291 -5.91 -15.44 9.82
CA HIS A 291 -6.18 -14.38 10.81
C HIS A 291 -7.12 -13.27 10.31
N PHE A 292 -7.47 -13.23 9.02
CA PHE A 292 -8.43 -12.28 8.48
C PHE A 292 -9.85 -12.58 8.98
N ALA A 293 -10.66 -11.54 9.13
CA ALA A 293 -12.07 -11.66 9.51
C ALA A 293 -12.89 -12.54 8.54
N ASN A 294 -12.44 -12.69 7.29
CA ASN A 294 -13.07 -13.53 6.27
C ASN A 294 -13.22 -14.99 6.71
N THR A 295 -12.24 -15.54 7.45
CA THR A 295 -12.28 -16.91 7.95
C THR A 295 -13.50 -17.12 8.86
N GLU A 296 -13.70 -16.23 9.83
CA GLU A 296 -14.81 -16.34 10.78
C GLU A 296 -16.16 -16.02 10.12
N LYS A 297 -16.19 -15.09 9.15
CA LYS A 297 -17.39 -14.85 8.34
C LYS A 297 -17.79 -16.09 7.54
N ALA A 298 -16.83 -16.75 6.90
CA ALA A 298 -17.08 -17.95 6.12
C ALA A 298 -17.62 -19.09 6.98
N LYS A 299 -17.05 -19.30 8.19
CA LYS A 299 -17.59 -20.28 9.15
C LYS A 299 -19.04 -19.99 9.50
N ARG A 300 -19.40 -18.74 9.81
CA ARG A 300 -20.79 -18.34 10.12
C ARG A 300 -21.75 -18.50 8.95
N LEU A 301 -21.27 -18.37 7.71
CA LEU A 301 -22.09 -18.58 6.51
C LEU A 301 -22.37 -20.06 6.24
N MET A 302 -21.64 -20.99 6.87
CA MET A 302 -21.86 -22.43 6.74
C MET A 302 -22.95 -22.99 7.67
N GLY A 303 -23.34 -22.24 8.72
CA GLY A 303 -24.22 -22.70 9.80
C GLY A 303 -23.48 -22.77 11.12
#